data_AF-A0A1X7TRV1-F1
#
_entry.id   AF-A0A1X7TRV1-F1
#
_cell.length_a   1.000
_cell.length_b   1.000
_cell.length_c   1.000
_cell.angle_alpha   90.00
_cell.angle_beta   90.00
_cell.angle_gamma   90.00
#
_symmetry.space_group_name_H-M   'P 1'
#
loop_
_entity.id
_entity.type
_entity.pdbx_description
1 polymer ?
#
loop_
_entity_poly.entity_id
_entity_poly.type
_entity_poly.pdbx_seq_one_letter_code
_entity_poly.pdbx_strand_id
1 'polypeptide(L)'
;MAENTAPTITPTTTPSCSKRKNKDEGCNKRTKLLKKDERSALLESIKIIPVEELAEKVLIAMEAEHGEYLLQTESQKSLLKDLCSNTALFHSLLEHLRATFVLLYETYGKGKEKYLRFQLAWHNYSSIFLLPNDISIETVVQSPTEEMTRIQAQWMTFRQASQTSDLCNKLMIILSSSLYTCLLSHSTLTRSVPHAPVSQQTKDHDDVYYRFGGAAICEMLHLRYKTLKTTCQTHKREQIAMEIDILQAINTHEKSAMPVYLQYRDKGNMYVPHSDFIPFFRDVDDVVKSFVSQNGLEEHGDEIVKVSYYIYKVMRV
;
A
#
# COMPACT_ATOMS: atom_id res chain seq x y z
N MET A 1 50.99 61.05 -49.30
CA MET A 1 50.90 60.89 -50.76
C MET A 1 50.24 59.54 -51.02
N ALA A 2 49.12 59.55 -51.76
CA ALA A 2 48.44 58.41 -52.40
C ALA A 2 47.99 57.25 -51.47
N GLU A 3 46.85 56.57 -51.64
CA GLU A 3 45.83 56.58 -52.67
C GLU A 3 44.58 55.90 -52.09
N ASN A 4 43.41 56.43 -52.45
CA ASN A 4 42.12 55.75 -52.33
C ASN A 4 42.09 54.55 -53.29
N THR A 5 41.49 53.44 -52.87
CA THR A 5 40.63 52.63 -53.75
C THR A 5 39.78 51.65 -52.92
N ALA A 6 38.47 51.72 -53.09
CA ALA A 6 37.52 50.70 -52.66
C ALA A 6 37.75 49.38 -53.41
N PRO A 7 37.24 48.23 -52.93
CA PRO A 7 35.98 47.78 -53.52
C PRO A 7 35.03 46.94 -52.63
N THR A 8 33.73 47.11 -52.93
CA THR A 8 32.73 46.08 -53.22
C THR A 8 32.38 45.02 -52.16
N ILE A 9 31.18 45.20 -51.60
CA ILE A 9 30.38 44.22 -50.89
C ILE A 9 29.79 43.22 -51.90
N THR A 10 30.00 41.92 -51.67
CA THR A 10 29.10 40.84 -52.15
C THR A 10 28.92 39.80 -51.02
N PRO A 11 27.72 39.22 -50.88
CA PRO A 11 27.34 38.41 -49.73
C PRO A 11 27.85 36.97 -49.89
N THR A 12 28.71 36.53 -48.96
CA THR A 12 29.10 35.11 -48.88
C THR A 12 28.09 34.36 -48.03
N THR A 13 27.47 33.39 -48.70
CA THR A 13 26.61 32.32 -48.20
C THR A 13 27.18 31.63 -46.96
N THR A 14 26.39 31.64 -45.89
CA THR A 14 26.61 30.85 -44.68
C THR A 14 26.40 29.36 -44.96
N PRO A 15 27.33 28.47 -44.55
CA PRO A 15 27.09 27.04 -44.57
C PRO A 15 26.09 26.68 -43.47
N SER A 16 24.96 26.10 -43.91
CA SER A 16 23.96 25.44 -43.08
C SER A 16 24.62 24.36 -42.20
N CYS A 17 24.84 24.69 -40.93
CA CYS A 17 25.22 23.72 -39.91
C CYS A 17 23.95 22.93 -39.50
N SER A 18 23.78 21.77 -40.13
CA SER A 18 22.73 20.81 -39.82
C SER A 18 22.95 20.21 -38.43
N LYS A 19 22.40 20.86 -37.39
CA LYS A 19 22.22 20.24 -36.07
C LYS A 19 21.19 19.12 -36.20
N ARG A 20 21.68 17.88 -36.34
CA ARG A 20 20.90 16.66 -36.02
C ARG A 20 20.45 16.77 -34.56
N LYS A 21 19.20 17.19 -34.36
CA LYS A 21 18.47 16.93 -33.11
C LYS A 21 18.15 15.43 -33.10
N ASN A 22 18.99 14.64 -32.43
CA ASN A 22 18.54 13.35 -31.90
C ASN A 22 17.49 13.68 -30.84
N LYS A 23 16.23 13.61 -31.27
CA LYS A 23 15.06 13.66 -30.42
C LYS A 23 14.97 12.26 -29.83
N ASP A 24 15.58 12.05 -28.67
CA ASP A 24 15.32 10.86 -27.86
C ASP A 24 13.82 10.84 -27.57
N GLU A 25 13.11 9.96 -28.25
CA GLU A 25 11.73 9.60 -27.95
C GLU A 25 11.69 8.73 -26.68
N GLY A 26 12.14 9.30 -25.57
CA GLY A 26 11.80 8.82 -24.23
C GLY A 26 10.33 9.16 -23.97
N CYS A 27 9.43 8.33 -24.49
CA CYS A 27 7.99 8.46 -24.31
C CYS A 27 7.65 8.27 -22.81
N ASN A 28 7.76 9.35 -22.03
CA ASN A 28 7.17 9.47 -20.71
C ASN A 28 5.64 9.43 -20.87
N LYS A 29 5.10 8.22 -21.06
CA LYS A 29 3.67 7.94 -21.06
C LYS A 29 3.17 8.16 -19.64
N ARG A 30 2.88 9.41 -19.29
CA ARG A 30 2.02 9.74 -18.15
C ARG A 30 0.74 8.92 -18.30
N THR A 31 0.58 7.92 -17.45
CA THR A 31 -0.58 7.02 -17.44
C THR A 31 -1.80 7.84 -17.03
N LYS A 32 -2.53 8.34 -18.04
CA LYS A 32 -3.81 9.06 -17.88
C LYS A 32 -4.66 8.39 -16.79
N LEU A 33 -5.18 9.21 -15.87
CA LEU A 33 -6.23 8.82 -14.93
C LEU A 33 -7.39 8.19 -15.72
N LEU A 34 -7.94 7.08 -15.22
CA LEU A 34 -9.16 6.51 -15.80
C LEU A 34 -10.24 7.58 -15.79
N LYS A 35 -10.90 7.75 -16.93
CA LYS A 35 -12.08 8.61 -17.01
C LYS A 35 -13.19 8.01 -16.14
N LYS A 36 -14.14 8.85 -15.73
CA LYS A 36 -15.26 8.44 -14.86
C LYS A 36 -15.99 7.22 -15.43
N ASP A 37 -16.24 7.22 -16.74
CA ASP A 37 -17.00 6.16 -17.42
C ASP A 37 -16.22 4.85 -17.51
N GLU A 38 -14.90 4.91 -17.74
CA GLU A 38 -14.00 3.75 -17.74
C GLU A 38 -13.96 3.07 -16.36
N ARG A 39 -14.01 3.87 -15.30
CA ARG A 39 -14.04 3.38 -13.92
C ARG A 39 -15.39 2.78 -13.53
N SER A 40 -16.50 3.39 -13.95
CA SER A 40 -17.82 2.82 -13.72
C SER A 40 -17.96 1.48 -14.46
N ALA A 41 -17.54 1.40 -15.72
CA ALA A 41 -17.54 0.15 -16.48
C ALA A 41 -16.67 -0.94 -15.82
N LEU A 42 -15.51 -0.55 -15.27
CA LEU A 42 -14.65 -1.46 -14.52
C LEU A 42 -15.28 -1.98 -13.22
N LEU A 43 -15.93 -1.10 -12.45
CA LEU A 43 -16.57 -1.53 -11.21
C LEU A 43 -17.75 -2.45 -11.49
N GLU A 44 -18.51 -2.18 -12.56
CA GLU A 44 -19.53 -3.10 -13.05
C GLU A 44 -18.91 -4.43 -13.49
N SER A 45 -17.76 -4.43 -14.18
CA SER A 45 -17.10 -5.68 -14.57
C SER A 45 -16.61 -6.50 -13.37
N ILE A 46 -16.27 -5.86 -12.24
CA ILE A 46 -15.92 -6.54 -10.98
C ILE A 46 -17.17 -7.14 -10.30
N LYS A 47 -18.29 -6.40 -10.30
CA LYS A 47 -19.55 -6.84 -9.67
C LYS A 47 -20.14 -8.09 -10.35
N ILE A 48 -19.94 -8.24 -11.67
CA ILE A 48 -20.52 -9.35 -12.44
C ILE A 48 -19.69 -10.62 -12.44
N ILE A 49 -18.47 -10.62 -11.87
CA ILE A 49 -17.64 -11.84 -11.81
C ILE A 49 -18.39 -12.89 -10.99
N PRO A 50 -18.65 -14.11 -11.48
CA PRO A 50 -19.23 -15.17 -10.67
C PRO A 50 -18.37 -15.46 -9.45
N VAL A 51 -18.98 -15.71 -8.28
CA VAL A 51 -18.23 -15.95 -7.04
C VAL A 51 -17.33 -17.18 -7.14
N GLU A 52 -17.74 -18.19 -7.92
CA GLU A 52 -16.99 -19.40 -8.18
C GLU A 52 -15.72 -19.10 -9.00
N GLU A 53 -15.84 -18.26 -10.02
CA GLU A 53 -14.70 -17.80 -10.83
C GLU A 53 -13.74 -16.94 -9.98
N LEU A 54 -14.30 -16.09 -9.11
CA LEU A 54 -13.51 -15.29 -8.19
C LEU A 54 -12.76 -16.16 -7.18
N ALA A 55 -13.42 -17.18 -6.63
CA ALA A 55 -12.84 -18.14 -5.70
C ALA A 55 -11.62 -18.85 -6.31
N GLU A 56 -11.75 -19.35 -7.54
CA GLU A 56 -10.64 -19.98 -8.26
C GLU A 56 -9.45 -19.03 -8.44
N LYS A 57 -9.71 -17.80 -8.91
CA LYS A 57 -8.66 -16.78 -9.10
C LYS A 57 -7.95 -16.42 -7.80
N VAL A 58 -8.70 -16.30 -6.70
CA VAL A 58 -8.15 -15.97 -5.40
C VAL A 58 -7.29 -17.10 -4.88
N LEU A 59 -7.71 -18.36 -5.02
CA LEU A 59 -6.89 -19.51 -4.61
C LEU A 59 -5.58 -19.60 -5.39
N ILE A 60 -5.62 -19.37 -6.72
CA ILE A 60 -4.41 -19.30 -7.55
C ILE A 60 -3.50 -18.16 -7.08
N ALA A 61 -4.05 -16.99 -6.77
CA ALA A 61 -3.27 -15.86 -6.27
C ALA A 61 -2.68 -16.14 -4.88
N MET A 62 -3.42 -16.78 -3.98
CA MET A 62 -2.93 -17.19 -2.67
C MET A 62 -1.76 -18.17 -2.79
N GLU A 63 -1.83 -19.13 -3.72
CA GLU A 63 -0.73 -20.05 -3.98
C GLU A 63 0.47 -19.36 -4.64
N ALA A 64 0.25 -18.46 -5.59
CA ALA A 64 1.33 -17.75 -6.28
C ALA A 64 2.05 -16.72 -5.39
N GLU A 65 1.30 -15.96 -4.60
CA GLU A 65 1.83 -14.87 -3.75
C GLU A 65 2.30 -15.37 -2.39
N HIS A 66 1.70 -16.44 -1.89
CA HIS A 66 1.89 -16.91 -0.53
C HIS A 66 2.07 -18.41 -0.42
N GLY A 67 2.25 -19.16 -1.51
CA GLY A 67 2.45 -20.61 -1.46
C GLY A 67 3.61 -21.03 -0.57
N GLU A 68 4.70 -20.25 -0.58
CA GLU A 68 5.82 -20.45 0.34
C GLU A 68 5.46 -20.22 1.81
N TYR A 69 4.34 -19.57 2.17
CA TYR A 69 3.93 -19.27 3.54
C TYR A 69 2.64 -19.99 3.99
N LEU A 70 1.68 -20.22 3.08
CA LEU A 70 0.39 -20.88 3.32
C LEU A 70 0.46 -22.40 3.23
N LEU A 71 1.48 -22.93 2.55
CA LEU A 71 1.61 -24.36 2.28
C LEU A 71 2.84 -24.97 2.97
N GLN A 72 3.45 -24.26 3.93
CA GLN A 72 4.61 -24.80 4.65
C GLN A 72 4.23 -25.95 5.57
N THR A 73 3.09 -25.83 6.27
CA THR A 73 2.65 -26.83 7.23
C THR A 73 1.36 -27.51 6.79
N GLU A 74 1.24 -28.81 7.10
CA GLU A 74 0.01 -29.56 6.85
C GLU A 74 -1.20 -28.97 7.60
N SER A 75 -0.97 -28.32 8.75
CA SER A 75 -2.02 -27.62 9.49
C SER A 75 -2.60 -26.42 8.72
N GLN A 76 -1.77 -25.64 8.01
CA GLN A 76 -2.25 -24.52 7.20
C GLN A 76 -3.01 -25.00 5.96
N LYS A 77 -2.49 -26.04 5.29
CA LYS A 77 -3.17 -26.68 4.14
C LYS A 77 -4.53 -27.26 4.54
N SER A 78 -4.58 -27.96 5.68
CA SER A 78 -5.82 -28.51 6.22
C SER A 78 -6.83 -27.39 6.51
N LEU A 79 -6.41 -26.31 7.18
CA LEU A 79 -7.31 -25.20 7.50
C LEU A 79 -7.87 -24.51 6.24
N LEU A 80 -7.03 -24.29 5.22
CA LEU A 80 -7.50 -23.75 3.94
C LEU A 80 -8.50 -24.70 3.28
N LYS A 81 -8.21 -26.00 3.28
CA LYS A 81 -9.12 -27.03 2.74
C LYS A 81 -10.44 -27.06 3.51
N ASP A 82 -10.42 -26.91 4.83
CA ASP A 82 -11.61 -26.87 5.68
C ASP A 82 -12.46 -25.63 5.38
N LEU A 83 -11.82 -24.48 5.18
CA LEU A 83 -12.51 -23.26 4.74
C LEU A 83 -13.14 -23.44 3.34
N CYS A 84 -12.40 -23.98 2.38
CA CYS A 84 -12.92 -24.23 1.02
C CYS A 84 -14.06 -25.26 1.01
N SER A 85 -14.00 -26.26 1.90
CA SER A 85 -15.05 -27.25 2.08
C SER A 85 -16.31 -26.64 2.71
N ASN A 86 -16.17 -25.57 3.50
CA ASN A 86 -17.28 -24.73 3.92
C ASN A 86 -17.62 -23.67 2.86
N THR A 87 -18.07 -24.15 1.69
CA THR A 87 -18.30 -23.34 0.50
C THR A 87 -19.21 -22.13 0.75
N ALA A 88 -20.24 -22.28 1.59
CA ALA A 88 -21.16 -21.20 1.92
C ALA A 88 -20.47 -20.04 2.66
N LEU A 89 -19.63 -20.34 3.65
CA LEU A 89 -18.84 -19.32 4.37
C LEU A 89 -17.79 -18.70 3.44
N PHE A 90 -17.06 -19.53 2.70
CA PHE A 90 -16.00 -19.05 1.81
C PHE A 90 -16.55 -18.09 0.75
N HIS A 91 -17.65 -18.44 0.09
CA HIS A 91 -18.31 -17.58 -0.89
C HIS A 91 -18.86 -16.30 -0.24
N SER A 92 -19.47 -16.41 0.96
CA SER A 92 -19.97 -15.22 1.68
C SER A 92 -18.84 -14.24 2.02
N LEU A 93 -17.67 -14.74 2.42
CA LEU A 93 -16.50 -13.90 2.68
C LEU A 93 -16.00 -13.19 1.43
N LEU A 94 -15.87 -13.92 0.32
CA LEU A 94 -15.43 -13.34 -0.95
C LEU A 94 -16.40 -12.28 -1.45
N GLU A 95 -17.70 -12.54 -1.38
CA GLU A 95 -18.76 -11.60 -1.75
C GLU A 95 -18.71 -10.33 -0.91
N HIS A 96 -18.61 -10.47 0.42
CA HIS A 96 -18.53 -9.34 1.33
C HIS A 96 -17.30 -8.49 1.08
N LEU A 97 -16.13 -9.12 0.95
CA LEU A 97 -14.88 -8.42 0.70
C LEU A 97 -14.90 -7.77 -0.70
N ARG A 98 -15.50 -8.41 -1.71
CA ARG A 98 -15.71 -7.80 -3.03
C ARG A 98 -16.62 -6.58 -2.97
N ALA A 99 -17.76 -6.68 -2.30
CA ALA A 99 -18.69 -5.55 -2.15
C ALA A 99 -18.03 -4.39 -1.42
N THR A 100 -17.28 -4.70 -0.35
CA THR A 100 -16.45 -3.74 0.39
C THR A 100 -15.42 -3.08 -0.52
N PHE A 101 -14.69 -3.86 -1.32
CA PHE A 101 -13.71 -3.34 -2.27
C PHE A 101 -14.35 -2.32 -3.21
N VAL A 102 -15.49 -2.68 -3.82
CA VAL A 102 -16.23 -1.81 -4.74
C VAL A 102 -16.67 -0.52 -4.06
N LEU A 103 -17.30 -0.61 -2.89
CA LEU A 103 -17.75 0.54 -2.11
C LEU A 103 -16.61 1.49 -1.77
N LEU A 104 -15.51 0.95 -1.23
CA LEU A 104 -14.35 1.71 -0.83
C LEU A 104 -13.64 2.30 -2.04
N TYR A 105 -13.53 1.54 -3.13
CA TYR A 105 -12.94 2.03 -4.36
C TYR A 105 -13.79 3.15 -4.95
N GLU A 106 -15.12 3.07 -4.96
CA GLU A 106 -16.04 4.15 -5.37
C GLU A 106 -15.85 5.43 -4.55
N THR A 107 -15.84 5.27 -3.22
CA THR A 107 -15.73 6.37 -2.25
C THR A 107 -14.36 7.05 -2.31
N TYR A 108 -13.29 6.25 -2.25
CA TYR A 108 -11.93 6.71 -2.08
C TYR A 108 -11.11 6.69 -3.38
N GLY A 109 -11.64 6.33 -4.54
CA GLY A 109 -10.84 6.22 -5.78
C GLY A 109 -10.60 7.52 -6.60
N LYS A 110 -10.96 8.72 -6.13
CA LYS A 110 -10.79 10.02 -6.88
C LYS A 110 -9.78 11.05 -6.29
N GLY A 111 -8.51 11.16 -6.68
CA GLY A 111 -7.66 12.33 -6.31
C GLY A 111 -6.26 11.97 -5.79
N LYS A 112 -5.51 12.93 -5.22
CA LYS A 112 -4.06 12.76 -4.93
C LYS A 112 -3.71 11.87 -3.73
N GLU A 113 -4.52 11.84 -2.66
CA GLU A 113 -4.25 11.03 -1.43
C GLU A 113 -5.10 9.75 -1.35
N LYS A 114 -5.64 9.32 -2.50
CA LYS A 114 -6.87 8.51 -2.55
C LYS A 114 -6.62 7.02 -2.50
N TYR A 115 -5.51 6.57 -3.06
CA TYR A 115 -5.10 5.18 -2.94
C TYR A 115 -4.72 4.83 -1.50
N LEU A 116 -4.00 5.73 -0.79
CA LEU A 116 -3.67 5.52 0.61
C LEU A 116 -4.92 5.43 1.48
N ARG A 117 -5.88 6.36 1.32
CA ARG A 117 -7.16 6.30 2.04
C ARG A 117 -7.97 5.05 1.71
N PHE A 118 -7.94 4.62 0.45
CA PHE A 118 -8.57 3.37 0.02
C PHE A 118 -7.92 2.15 0.70
N GLN A 119 -6.59 2.08 0.74
CA GLN A 119 -5.86 1.00 1.41
C GLN A 119 -6.12 0.98 2.92
N LEU A 120 -6.04 2.14 3.58
CA LEU A 120 -6.34 2.24 5.01
C LEU A 120 -7.77 1.80 5.31
N ALA A 121 -8.74 2.26 4.51
CA ALA A 121 -10.13 1.84 4.67
C ALA A 121 -10.30 0.33 4.39
N TRP A 122 -9.62 -0.22 3.37
CA TRP A 122 -9.65 -1.66 3.08
C TRP A 122 -9.14 -2.48 4.26
N HIS A 123 -8.00 -2.09 4.83
CA HIS A 123 -7.41 -2.76 5.98
C HIS A 123 -8.31 -2.67 7.21
N ASN A 124 -8.88 -1.49 7.50
CA ASN A 124 -9.83 -1.32 8.60
C ASN A 124 -11.10 -2.17 8.42
N TYR A 125 -11.65 -2.26 7.21
CA TYR A 125 -12.83 -3.11 7.00
C TYR A 125 -12.48 -4.59 7.07
N SER A 126 -11.27 -4.99 6.65
CA SER A 126 -10.83 -6.39 6.73
C SER A 126 -10.48 -6.80 8.17
N SER A 127 -10.09 -5.85 9.03
CA SER A 127 -9.68 -6.16 10.40
C SER A 127 -10.83 -6.61 11.31
N ILE A 128 -12.09 -6.42 10.92
CA ILE A 128 -13.25 -6.91 11.68
C ILE A 128 -13.21 -8.43 11.89
N PHE A 129 -12.58 -9.16 10.96
CA PHE A 129 -12.42 -10.61 11.02
C PHE A 129 -11.22 -11.05 11.89
N LEU A 130 -10.39 -10.10 12.31
CA LEU A 130 -9.21 -10.31 13.14
C LEU A 130 -9.43 -9.88 14.59
N LEU A 131 -10.60 -9.32 14.90
CA LEU A 131 -10.92 -8.84 16.23
C LEU A 131 -10.91 -9.99 17.26
N PRO A 132 -10.51 -9.70 18.51
CA PRO A 132 -10.81 -10.54 19.66
C PRO A 132 -12.33 -10.75 19.83
N ASN A 133 -12.74 -11.86 20.45
CA ASN A 133 -14.15 -12.24 20.60
C ASN A 133 -14.97 -11.26 21.46
N ASP A 134 -14.29 -10.51 22.31
CA ASP A 134 -14.83 -9.54 23.27
C ASP A 134 -14.92 -8.12 22.70
N ILE A 135 -14.33 -7.86 21.52
CA ILE A 135 -14.36 -6.54 20.89
C ILE A 135 -15.50 -6.45 19.87
N SER A 136 -16.38 -5.47 20.06
CA SER A 136 -17.46 -5.16 19.11
C SER A 136 -16.90 -4.62 17.79
N ILE A 137 -17.48 -5.04 16.67
CA ILE A 137 -17.19 -4.52 15.33
C ILE A 137 -17.42 -3.00 15.22
N GLU A 138 -18.28 -2.42 16.06
CA GLU A 138 -18.58 -0.99 16.12
C GLU A 138 -17.37 -0.14 16.54
N THR A 139 -16.37 -0.77 17.16
CA THR A 139 -15.10 -0.11 17.50
C THR A 139 -14.26 0.22 16.27
N VAL A 140 -14.46 -0.51 15.16
CA VAL A 140 -13.70 -0.36 13.91
C VAL A 140 -14.53 0.32 12.82
N VAL A 141 -15.81 -0.05 12.71
CA VAL A 141 -16.72 0.45 11.66
C VAL A 141 -17.88 1.20 12.29
N GLN A 142 -18.01 2.48 11.98
CA GLN A 142 -19.17 3.27 12.38
C GLN A 142 -20.40 2.76 11.62
N SER A 143 -21.38 2.21 12.36
CA SER A 143 -22.63 1.64 11.82
C SER A 143 -22.42 0.41 10.92
N PRO A 144 -22.02 -0.75 11.49
CA PRO A 144 -21.88 -1.99 10.74
C PRO A 144 -23.23 -2.43 10.13
N THR A 145 -23.19 -3.01 8.93
CA THR A 145 -24.38 -3.56 8.29
C THR A 145 -24.75 -4.91 8.90
N GLU A 146 -26.04 -5.29 8.86
CA GLU A 146 -26.49 -6.60 9.34
C GLU A 146 -25.75 -7.76 8.65
N GLU A 147 -25.47 -7.61 7.35
CA GLU A 147 -24.69 -8.58 6.59
C GLU A 147 -23.25 -8.71 7.09
N MET A 148 -22.58 -7.58 7.38
CA MET A 148 -21.23 -7.58 7.94
C MET A 148 -21.19 -8.32 9.28
N THR A 149 -22.13 -8.01 10.18
CA THR A 149 -22.25 -8.68 11.49
C THR A 149 -22.49 -10.18 11.33
N ARG A 150 -23.38 -10.57 10.41
CA ARG A 150 -23.69 -11.98 10.12
C ARG A 150 -22.46 -12.74 9.64
N ILE A 151 -21.73 -12.20 8.66
CA ILE A 151 -20.56 -12.87 8.06
C ILE A 151 -19.41 -12.93 9.06
N GLN A 152 -19.21 -11.88 9.86
CA GLN A 152 -18.24 -11.89 10.95
C GLN A 152 -18.58 -12.99 11.97
N ALA A 153 -19.85 -13.13 12.38
CA ALA A 153 -20.26 -14.18 13.32
C ALA A 153 -20.00 -15.60 12.75
N GLN A 154 -20.27 -15.80 11.46
CA GLN A 154 -19.97 -17.08 10.79
C GLN A 154 -18.47 -17.37 10.75
N TRP A 155 -17.64 -16.36 10.47
CA TRP A 155 -16.18 -16.48 10.52
C TRP A 155 -15.67 -16.79 11.93
N MET A 156 -16.19 -16.11 12.96
CA MET A 156 -15.81 -16.36 14.34
C MET A 156 -16.19 -17.77 14.79
N THR A 157 -17.35 -18.29 14.35
CA THR A 157 -17.76 -19.68 14.58
C THR A 157 -16.77 -20.67 13.96
N PHE A 158 -16.35 -20.43 12.71
CA PHE A 158 -15.33 -21.24 12.04
C PHE A 158 -13.97 -21.19 12.75
N ARG A 159 -13.54 -20.01 13.20
CA ARG A 159 -12.31 -19.81 13.98
C ARG A 159 -12.33 -20.54 15.32
N GLN A 160 -13.47 -20.56 16.01
CA GLN A 160 -13.62 -21.29 17.28
C GLN A 160 -13.58 -22.82 17.06
N ALA A 161 -14.22 -23.31 15.99
CA ALA A 161 -14.24 -24.74 15.66
C ALA A 161 -12.85 -25.29 15.29
N SER A 162 -12.00 -24.47 14.67
CA SER A 162 -10.67 -24.87 14.21
C SER A 162 -9.57 -24.85 15.28
N GLN A 163 -9.86 -24.34 16.49
CA GLN A 163 -8.94 -24.29 17.65
C GLN A 163 -7.55 -23.69 17.37
N THR A 164 -7.38 -22.97 16.25
CA THR A 164 -6.09 -22.48 15.73
C THR A 164 -6.19 -20.99 15.37
N SER A 165 -6.55 -20.18 16.37
CA SER A 165 -6.80 -18.73 16.23
C SER A 165 -5.76 -18.00 15.36
N ASP A 166 -4.47 -18.22 15.60
CA ASP A 166 -3.39 -17.55 14.87
C ASP A 166 -3.33 -17.95 13.40
N LEU A 167 -3.63 -19.21 13.07
CA LEU A 167 -3.67 -19.68 11.69
C LEU A 167 -4.89 -19.11 10.96
N CYS A 168 -6.05 -19.00 11.61
CA CYS A 168 -7.21 -18.32 11.05
C CYS A 168 -6.92 -16.85 10.74
N ASN A 169 -6.26 -16.15 11.65
CA ASN A 169 -5.88 -14.74 11.43
C ASN A 169 -4.95 -14.60 10.22
N LYS A 170 -3.91 -15.44 10.13
CA LYS A 170 -3.01 -15.49 8.97
C LYS A 170 -3.78 -15.79 7.68
N LEU A 171 -4.66 -16.77 7.70
CA LEU A 171 -5.48 -17.15 6.54
C LEU A 171 -6.36 -15.98 6.07
N MET A 172 -7.01 -15.26 6.98
CA MET A 172 -7.84 -14.10 6.63
C MET A 172 -7.03 -12.93 6.08
N ILE A 173 -5.86 -12.65 6.65
CA ILE A 173 -4.92 -11.63 6.12
C ILE A 173 -4.55 -11.98 4.67
N ILE A 174 -4.23 -13.26 4.41
CA ILE A 174 -3.84 -13.68 3.09
C ILE A 174 -5.02 -13.67 2.11
N LEU A 175 -6.18 -14.18 2.53
CA LEU A 175 -7.41 -14.15 1.74
C LEU A 175 -7.76 -12.72 1.30
N SER A 176 -7.79 -11.78 2.26
CA SER A 176 -8.10 -10.37 1.98
C SER A 176 -7.02 -9.72 1.10
N SER A 177 -5.73 -10.03 1.31
CA SER A 177 -4.64 -9.53 0.47
C SER A 177 -4.72 -10.04 -0.96
N SER A 178 -4.88 -11.35 -1.17
CA SER A 178 -4.95 -11.96 -2.50
C SER A 178 -6.21 -11.52 -3.24
N LEU A 179 -7.36 -11.43 -2.57
CA LEU A 179 -8.57 -10.88 -3.17
C LEU A 179 -8.38 -9.42 -3.58
N TYR A 180 -7.78 -8.59 -2.72
CA TYR A 180 -7.44 -7.21 -3.06
C TYR A 180 -6.57 -7.15 -4.31
N THR A 181 -5.52 -7.98 -4.39
CA THR A 181 -4.64 -8.03 -5.57
C THR A 181 -5.38 -8.53 -6.80
N CYS A 182 -6.25 -9.53 -6.71
CA CYS A 182 -7.07 -10.01 -7.82
C CYS A 182 -7.96 -8.89 -8.37
N LEU A 183 -8.71 -8.21 -7.51
CA LEU A 183 -9.64 -7.16 -7.89
C LEU A 183 -8.91 -5.92 -8.42
N LEU A 184 -7.78 -5.56 -7.80
CA LEU A 184 -6.93 -4.48 -8.29
C LEU A 184 -6.23 -4.85 -9.60
N SER A 185 -5.79 -6.08 -9.78
CA SER A 185 -5.20 -6.54 -11.05
C SER A 185 -6.25 -6.51 -12.16
N HIS A 186 -7.49 -6.91 -11.86
CA HIS A 186 -8.63 -6.75 -12.77
C HIS A 186 -8.88 -5.27 -13.12
N SER A 187 -8.63 -4.36 -12.16
CA SER A 187 -8.66 -2.91 -12.37
C SER A 187 -7.55 -2.36 -13.26
N THR A 188 -6.41 -3.05 -13.34
CA THR A 188 -5.24 -2.63 -14.13
C THR A 188 -5.09 -3.38 -15.46
N LEU A 189 -5.61 -4.61 -15.58
CA LEU A 189 -5.46 -5.49 -16.75
C LEU A 189 -6.30 -5.08 -17.97
N THR A 190 -7.26 -4.15 -17.82
CA THR A 190 -7.90 -3.50 -18.99
C THR A 190 -6.95 -2.57 -19.75
N ARG A 191 -5.68 -2.50 -19.36
CA ARG A 191 -4.60 -1.90 -20.14
C ARG A 191 -3.45 -2.90 -20.28
N SER A 192 -3.41 -3.55 -21.44
CA SER A 192 -2.28 -4.39 -21.87
C SER A 192 -0.96 -3.63 -21.75
N VAL A 193 -0.11 -4.07 -20.83
CA VAL A 193 1.34 -3.81 -20.86
C VAL A 193 2.03 -5.14 -20.54
N PRO A 194 3.01 -5.59 -21.33
CA PRO A 194 3.71 -6.84 -21.08
C PRO A 194 4.46 -6.76 -19.75
N HIS A 195 4.22 -7.71 -18.86
CA HIS A 195 5.04 -7.89 -17.66
C HIS A 195 6.46 -8.32 -18.07
N ALA A 196 7.45 -7.51 -17.69
CA ALA A 196 8.84 -7.95 -17.68
C ALA A 196 9.03 -9.02 -16.57
N PRO A 197 9.94 -10.00 -16.76
CA PRO A 197 10.09 -11.13 -15.86
C PRO A 197 10.55 -10.69 -14.47
N VAL A 198 9.91 -11.29 -13.47
CA VAL A 198 10.18 -11.18 -12.04
C VAL A 198 11.58 -11.71 -11.75
N SER A 199 12.53 -10.81 -11.50
CA SER A 199 13.86 -11.14 -11.02
C SER A 199 14.43 -9.95 -10.27
N GLN A 200 13.97 -9.77 -9.03
CA GLN A 200 14.73 -9.14 -7.96
C GLN A 200 13.99 -9.40 -6.65
N GLN A 201 14.33 -10.53 -6.02
CA GLN A 201 14.02 -10.83 -4.62
C GLN A 201 14.74 -9.79 -3.75
N THR A 202 14.09 -8.67 -3.48
CA THR A 202 14.29 -7.96 -2.20
C THR A 202 13.74 -8.86 -1.12
N LYS A 203 14.47 -9.06 -0.01
CA LYS A 203 14.00 -9.84 1.15
C LYS A 203 12.58 -9.41 1.50
N ASP A 204 11.60 -10.30 1.31
CA ASP A 204 10.16 -9.98 1.38
C ASP A 204 9.73 -9.38 2.73
N HIS A 205 10.55 -9.48 3.77
CA HIS A 205 10.29 -8.90 5.08
C HIS A 205 10.36 -7.36 5.15
N ASP A 206 10.97 -6.68 4.19
CA ASP A 206 11.12 -5.21 4.26
C ASP A 206 9.98 -4.45 3.60
N ASP A 207 9.07 -5.16 2.93
CA ASP A 207 7.94 -4.58 2.22
C ASP A 207 7.03 -3.75 3.14
N VAL A 208 6.87 -4.20 4.39
CA VAL A 208 6.12 -3.56 5.46
C VAL A 208 6.66 -2.16 5.74
N TYR A 209 7.99 -1.99 5.75
CA TYR A 209 8.62 -0.70 6.04
C TYR A 209 8.50 0.26 4.85
N TYR A 210 8.51 -0.24 3.62
CA TYR A 210 8.22 0.60 2.46
C TYR A 210 6.75 1.05 2.42
N ARG A 211 5.80 0.15 2.72
CA ARG A 211 4.36 0.46 2.71
C ARG A 211 3.98 1.39 3.88
N PHE A 212 4.26 0.96 5.11
CA PHE A 212 3.86 1.67 6.31
C PHE A 212 4.77 2.86 6.60
N GLY A 213 6.07 2.77 6.32
CA GLY A 213 6.98 3.92 6.42
C GLY A 213 6.57 5.03 5.44
N GLY A 214 6.20 4.67 4.20
CA GLY A 214 5.66 5.62 3.24
C GLY A 214 4.37 6.29 3.70
N ALA A 215 3.42 5.51 4.23
CA ALA A 215 2.18 6.01 4.81
C ALA A 215 2.42 6.94 6.01
N ALA A 216 3.33 6.56 6.91
CA ALA A 216 3.68 7.34 8.09
C ALA A 216 4.32 8.67 7.70
N ILE A 217 5.26 8.68 6.75
CA ILE A 217 5.86 9.92 6.22
C ILE A 217 4.78 10.84 5.63
N CYS A 218 3.86 10.29 4.84
CA CYS A 218 2.75 11.04 4.25
C CYS A 218 1.88 11.70 5.33
N GLU A 219 1.47 10.94 6.35
CA GLU A 219 0.62 11.45 7.43
C GLU A 219 1.35 12.48 8.30
N MET A 220 2.61 12.22 8.65
CA MET A 220 3.44 13.16 9.40
C MET A 220 3.61 14.47 8.63
N LEU A 221 3.92 14.42 7.33
CA LEU A 221 4.00 15.62 6.48
C LEU A 221 2.66 16.35 6.42
N HIS A 222 1.55 15.64 6.25
CA HIS A 222 0.21 16.22 6.21
C HIS A 222 -0.10 16.98 7.51
N LEU A 223 0.12 16.34 8.67
CA LEU A 223 -0.08 16.93 9.99
C LEU A 223 0.82 18.14 10.22
N ARG A 224 2.09 18.08 9.82
CA ARG A 224 3.03 19.20 9.95
C ARG A 224 2.65 20.39 9.08
N TYR A 225 2.31 20.19 7.80
CA TYR A 225 1.82 21.27 6.95
C TYR A 225 0.52 21.88 7.48
N LYS A 226 -0.40 21.07 8.01
CA LYS A 226 -1.64 21.56 8.63
C LYS A 226 -1.32 22.41 9.86
N THR A 227 -0.43 21.94 10.73
CA THR A 227 -0.04 22.63 11.98
C THR A 227 0.74 23.91 11.70
N LEU A 228 1.58 23.93 10.67
CA LEU A 228 2.32 25.11 10.22
C LEU A 228 1.37 26.22 9.73
N LYS A 229 0.25 25.85 9.10
CA LYS A 229 -0.79 26.80 8.65
C LYS A 229 -1.57 27.40 9.81
N THR A 230 -1.77 26.67 10.91
CA THR A 230 -2.60 27.10 12.04
C THR A 230 -1.81 27.70 13.21
N THR A 231 -0.50 27.45 13.28
CA THR A 231 0.35 27.94 14.36
C THR A 231 0.84 29.37 14.11
N CYS A 232 0.56 30.26 15.07
CA CYS A 232 1.05 31.65 15.09
C CYS A 232 2.35 31.83 15.89
N GLN A 233 2.82 30.82 16.62
CA GLN A 233 4.04 30.87 17.44
C GLN A 233 5.29 30.65 16.59
N THR A 234 6.15 31.65 16.47
CA THR A 234 7.34 31.64 15.59
C THR A 234 8.27 30.46 15.86
N HIS A 235 8.66 30.22 17.12
CA HIS A 235 9.50 29.08 17.50
C HIS A 235 8.92 27.73 17.08
N LYS A 236 7.61 27.52 17.29
CA LYS A 236 6.96 26.26 16.87
C LYS A 236 6.91 26.12 15.34
N ARG A 237 6.78 27.22 14.60
CA ARG A 237 6.82 27.20 13.13
C ARG A 237 8.21 26.79 12.64
N GLU A 238 9.27 27.32 13.23
CA GLU A 238 10.66 26.95 12.91
C GLU A 238 10.92 25.46 13.19
N GLN A 239 10.50 24.97 14.35
CA GLN A 239 10.60 23.55 14.68
C GLN A 239 9.84 22.66 13.67
N ILE A 240 8.59 23.02 13.34
CA ILE A 240 7.78 22.27 12.39
C ILE A 240 8.40 22.30 10.97
N ALA A 241 9.00 23.42 10.57
CA ALA A 241 9.68 23.53 9.29
C ALA A 241 10.89 22.59 9.21
N MET A 242 11.71 22.53 10.28
CA MET A 242 12.82 21.59 10.36
C MET A 242 12.34 20.13 10.32
N GLU A 243 11.25 19.80 11.01
CA GLU A 243 10.65 18.46 10.95
C GLU A 243 10.17 18.10 9.53
N ILE A 244 9.61 19.05 8.79
CA ILE A 244 9.24 18.86 7.38
C ILE A 244 10.48 18.56 6.53
N ASP A 245 11.56 19.33 6.69
CA ASP A 245 12.80 19.13 5.92
C ASP A 245 13.40 17.74 6.17
N ILE A 246 13.38 17.28 7.42
CA ILE A 246 13.82 15.92 7.80
C ILE A 246 12.94 14.87 7.12
N LEU A 247 11.61 15.00 7.19
CA LEU A 247 10.67 14.05 6.58
C LEU A 247 10.81 14.01 5.05
N GLN A 248 11.09 15.16 4.42
CA GLN A 248 11.38 15.23 2.99
C GLN A 248 12.70 14.57 2.63
N ALA A 249 13.73 14.68 3.47
CA ALA A 249 15.02 14.04 3.26
C ALA A 249 14.97 12.51 3.45
N ILE A 250 14.11 12.03 4.36
CA ILE A 250 13.84 10.59 4.54
C ILE A 250 13.07 10.04 3.33
N ASN A 251 12.23 10.84 2.69
CA ASN A 251 11.48 10.44 1.51
C ASN A 251 12.35 10.42 0.25
N THR A 252 12.19 9.39 -0.58
CA THR A 252 12.80 9.29 -1.90
C THR A 252 11.77 9.13 -3.00
N HIS A 253 12.13 9.57 -4.20
CA HIS A 253 11.39 9.25 -5.43
C HIS A 253 11.97 8.02 -6.14
N GLU A 254 13.12 7.53 -5.70
CA GLU A 254 13.75 6.33 -6.23
C GLU A 254 13.06 5.07 -5.67
N LYS A 255 12.61 4.20 -6.57
CA LYS A 255 11.83 3.00 -6.22
C LYS A 255 12.56 1.70 -6.53
N SER A 256 13.82 1.80 -6.97
CA SER A 256 14.67 0.67 -7.38
C SER A 256 14.84 -0.37 -6.26
N ALA A 257 14.93 0.09 -5.01
CA ALA A 257 15.12 -0.74 -3.82
C ALA A 257 13.82 -1.39 -3.28
N MET A 258 12.66 -1.03 -3.84
CA MET A 258 11.36 -1.50 -3.37
C MET A 258 10.90 -2.72 -4.18
N PRO A 259 10.17 -3.69 -3.60
CA PRO A 259 9.61 -4.81 -4.36
C PRO A 259 8.82 -4.37 -5.60
N VAL A 260 9.02 -5.06 -6.72
CA VAL A 260 8.45 -4.71 -8.05
C VAL A 260 6.93 -4.47 -7.98
N TYR A 261 6.20 -5.29 -7.24
CA TYR A 261 4.75 -5.15 -7.09
C TYR A 261 4.31 -3.87 -6.34
N LEU A 262 5.18 -3.28 -5.52
CA LEU A 262 4.93 -1.99 -4.86
C LEU A 262 5.35 -0.79 -5.73
N GLN A 263 6.35 -0.95 -6.61
CA GLN A 263 6.84 0.13 -7.49
C GLN A 263 5.74 0.74 -8.36
N TYR A 264 4.82 -0.11 -8.83
CA TYR A 264 3.78 0.29 -9.77
C TYR A 264 2.43 0.65 -9.13
N ARG A 265 2.29 0.52 -7.80
CA ARG A 265 1.00 0.68 -7.10
C ARG A 265 0.43 2.11 -7.12
N ASP A 266 1.27 3.15 -7.18
CA ASP A 266 0.81 4.55 -7.13
C ASP A 266 1.34 5.47 -8.25
N LYS A 267 1.69 4.91 -9.41
CA LYS A 267 2.15 5.70 -10.59
C LYS A 267 3.23 6.75 -10.27
N GLY A 268 4.07 6.51 -9.26
CA GLY A 268 5.12 7.43 -8.82
C GLY A 268 4.78 8.37 -7.64
N ASN A 269 3.54 8.43 -7.13
CA ASN A 269 3.15 9.44 -6.12
C ASN A 269 3.30 8.98 -4.66
N MET A 270 3.50 7.68 -4.43
CA MET A 270 3.67 7.15 -3.08
C MET A 270 4.95 7.72 -2.47
N TYR A 271 4.84 8.24 -1.24
CA TYR A 271 5.99 8.53 -0.41
C TYR A 271 6.69 7.22 -0.11
N VAL A 272 8.00 7.18 -0.34
CA VAL A 272 8.80 5.97 -0.13
C VAL A 272 9.96 6.38 0.75
N PRO A 273 10.17 5.71 1.90
CA PRO A 273 11.38 5.95 2.65
C PRO A 273 12.61 5.55 1.84
N HIS A 274 13.67 6.35 1.91
CA HIS A 274 14.95 6.02 1.31
C HIS A 274 15.47 4.72 1.92
N SER A 275 16.06 3.85 1.07
CA SER A 275 16.49 2.50 1.46
C SER A 275 17.44 2.49 2.66
N ASP A 276 18.24 3.55 2.80
CA ASP A 276 19.19 3.73 3.91
C ASP A 276 18.52 3.82 5.29
N PHE A 277 17.23 4.17 5.36
CA PHE A 277 16.48 4.23 6.61
C PHE A 277 15.73 2.92 6.93
N ILE A 278 15.66 1.97 6.00
CA ILE A 278 14.99 0.69 6.22
C ILE A 278 15.62 -0.11 7.37
N PRO A 279 16.96 -0.24 7.47
CA PRO A 279 17.58 -0.89 8.61
C PRO A 279 17.21 -0.22 9.94
N PHE A 280 17.18 1.11 9.97
CA PHE A 280 16.78 1.86 11.16
C PHE A 280 15.33 1.56 11.58
N PHE A 281 14.39 1.53 10.63
CA PHE A 281 13.00 1.19 10.94
C PHE A 281 12.84 -0.23 11.45
N ARG A 282 13.60 -1.17 10.86
CA ARG A 282 13.63 -2.56 11.33
C ARG A 282 14.16 -2.65 12.76
N ASP A 283 15.26 -1.97 13.06
CA ASP A 283 15.84 -1.97 14.41
C ASP A 283 14.87 -1.36 15.44
N VAL A 284 14.16 -0.29 15.09
CA VAL A 284 13.13 0.31 15.94
C VAL A 284 11.96 -0.66 16.15
N ASP A 285 11.48 -1.31 15.09
CA ASP A 285 10.39 -2.27 15.17
C ASP A 285 10.77 -3.50 16.01
N ASP A 286 11.98 -4.03 15.83
CA ASP A 286 12.51 -5.15 16.64
C ASP A 286 12.63 -4.77 18.12
N VAL A 287 13.11 -3.56 18.41
CA VAL A 287 13.13 -3.01 19.78
C VAL A 287 11.71 -2.95 20.33
N VAL A 288 10.77 -2.32 19.63
CA VAL A 288 9.38 -2.20 20.07
C VAL A 288 8.77 -3.58 20.32
N LYS A 289 8.88 -4.51 19.37
CA LYS A 289 8.39 -5.90 19.49
C LYS A 289 8.99 -6.66 20.67
N SER A 290 10.25 -6.39 21.03
CA SER A 290 10.90 -7.03 22.17
C SER A 290 10.34 -6.57 23.53
N PHE A 291 9.65 -5.43 23.58
CA PHE A 291 9.10 -4.84 24.81
C PHE A 291 7.56 -4.80 24.83
N VAL A 292 6.90 -4.91 23.67
CA VAL A 292 5.43 -4.95 23.59
C VAL A 292 4.92 -6.35 23.90
N SER A 293 4.43 -6.55 25.13
CA SER A 293 3.47 -7.62 25.43
C SER A 293 2.04 -7.13 25.18
N GLN A 294 1.08 -8.04 25.06
CA GLN A 294 -0.34 -7.67 24.93
C GLN A 294 -0.79 -6.77 26.11
N ASN A 295 -0.34 -7.07 27.33
CA ASN A 295 -0.56 -6.23 28.50
C ASN A 295 0.12 -4.86 28.40
N GLY A 296 1.33 -4.78 27.83
CA GLY A 296 2.04 -3.51 27.62
C GLY A 296 1.38 -2.60 26.59
N LEU A 297 0.74 -3.17 25.57
CA LEU A 297 -0.06 -2.43 24.59
C LEU A 297 -1.34 -1.87 25.23
N GLU A 298 -2.00 -2.64 26.09
CA GLU A 298 -3.16 -2.19 26.86
C GLU A 298 -2.79 -1.09 27.89
N GLU A 299 -1.63 -1.21 28.54
CA GLU A 299 -1.19 -0.28 29.58
C GLU A 299 -0.63 1.04 29.02
N HIS A 300 0.06 1.00 27.88
CA HIS A 300 0.80 2.16 27.36
C HIS A 300 0.25 2.74 26.06
N GLY A 301 -0.58 2.00 25.31
CA GLY A 301 -1.25 2.47 24.10
C GLY A 301 -0.33 3.28 23.18
N ASP A 302 -0.68 4.55 22.95
CA ASP A 302 0.04 5.49 22.07
C ASP A 302 1.46 5.86 22.57
N GLU A 303 1.77 5.66 23.85
CA GLU A 303 3.10 5.94 24.42
C GLU A 303 4.07 4.77 24.28
N ILE A 304 3.66 3.64 23.70
CA ILE A 304 4.45 2.40 23.75
C ILE A 304 5.84 2.51 23.11
N VAL A 305 5.98 3.33 22.05
CA VAL A 305 7.28 3.58 21.41
C VAL A 305 8.22 4.34 22.34
N LYS A 306 7.69 5.31 23.10
CA LYS A 306 8.43 6.13 24.06
C LYS A 306 8.84 5.30 25.28
N VAL A 307 7.95 4.43 25.77
CA VAL A 307 8.25 3.49 26.86
C VAL A 307 9.31 2.49 26.43
N SER A 308 9.18 1.89 25.24
CA SER A 308 10.17 0.96 24.68
C SER A 308 11.55 1.61 24.53
N TYR A 309 11.60 2.86 24.06
CA TYR A 309 12.84 3.64 23.98
C TYR A 309 13.46 3.90 25.36
N TYR A 310 12.64 4.25 26.36
CA TYR A 310 13.12 4.50 27.72
C TYR A 310 13.71 3.22 28.35
N ILE A 311 13.00 2.08 28.22
CA ILE A 311 13.47 0.79 28.72
C ILE A 311 14.78 0.38 28.04
N TYR A 312 14.84 0.47 26.70
CA TYR A 312 16.05 0.20 25.94
C TYR A 312 17.24 1.06 26.39
N LYS A 313 17.00 2.36 26.65
CA LYS A 313 18.03 3.28 27.14
C LYS A 313 18.51 2.95 28.54
N VAL A 314 17.61 2.56 29.45
CA VAL A 314 17.95 2.19 30.84
C VAL A 314 18.72 0.87 30.90
N MET A 315 18.44 -0.09 30.02
CA MET A 315 19.13 -1.39 29.99
C MET A 315 20.54 -1.36 29.36
N ARG A 316 20.94 -0.25 28.74
CA ARG A 316 22.27 -0.06 28.13
C ARG A 316 23.22 0.84 28.94
N VAL A 317 22.80 1.29 30.13
CA VAL A 317 23.65 1.97 31.13
C VAL A 317 24.01 0.96 32.21
#